data_AF-A0A1Z8AYS4-F1
#
_entry.id   AF-A0A1Z8AYS4-F1
#
_cell.length_a   1.000
_cell.length_b   1.000
_cell.length_c   1.000
_cell.angle_alpha   90.00
_cell.angle_beta   90.00
_cell.angle_gamma   90.00
#
_symmetry.space_group_name_H-M   'P 1'
#
loop_
_entity.id
_entity.type
_entity.pdbx_description
1 polymer ?
#
loop_
_entity_poly.entity_id
_entity_poly.type
_entity_poly.pdbx_seq_one_letter_code
_entity_poly.pdbx_strand_id
1 'polypeptide(L)'
;MKKIILIVGLVLSLCNGVAQNQDPTLDVALNNVNQSAVSSGIIYERTMQLANLYNFNREEGFNVANYKYFKQALLEMHNASNKNLFVNLDQLDGQLEQEAQNIVPIGILNTDFQLLNYNMDNETLGGLLYNEDTKRFSQINGRPPFYTLHTTVIAPLKKVVNEIEINYKMQPVLSNYVNP
;
A
#
# COMPACT_ATOMS: atom_id res chain seq x y z
N MET A 1 -11.66 -6.36 -25.01
CA MET A 1 -11.31 -5.51 -23.86
C MET A 1 -9.80 -5.38 -23.85
N LYS A 2 -9.25 -4.18 -24.08
CA LYS A 2 -7.80 -3.97 -24.11
C LYS A 2 -7.29 -4.17 -22.68
N LYS A 3 -6.50 -5.22 -22.47
CA LYS A 3 -5.78 -5.44 -21.21
C LYS A 3 -4.85 -4.25 -21.04
N ILE A 4 -5.16 -3.33 -20.13
CA ILE A 4 -4.18 -2.37 -19.63
C ILE A 4 -3.26 -3.23 -18.77
N ILE A 5 -2.19 -3.72 -19.40
CA ILE A 5 -1.12 -4.41 -18.71
C ILE A 5 -0.37 -3.31 -17.96
N LEU A 6 -0.61 -3.23 -16.66
CA LEU A 6 0.15 -2.39 -15.74
C LEU A 6 0.95 -3.37 -14.90
N ILE A 7 2.08 -3.83 -15.45
CA ILE A 7 2.93 -4.85 -14.86
C ILE A 7 4.09 -4.17 -14.15
N VAL A 8 4.16 -4.49 -12.85
CA VAL A 8 5.34 -4.63 -11.99
C VAL A 8 5.99 -3.34 -11.49
N GLY A 9 5.83 -3.19 -10.17
CA GLY A 9 6.56 -2.25 -9.34
C GLY A 9 8.06 -2.36 -9.56
N LEU A 10 8.68 -1.18 -9.58
CA LEU A 10 10.12 -1.04 -9.45
C LEU A 10 10.55 -1.82 -8.19
N VAL A 11 11.20 -2.96 -8.37
CA VAL A 11 11.91 -3.62 -7.27
C VAL A 11 13.16 -2.77 -7.02
N LEU A 12 13.00 -1.69 -6.24
CA LEU A 12 14.12 -1.03 -5.60
C LEU A 12 14.63 -1.97 -4.52
N SER A 13 15.71 -2.67 -4.85
CA SER A 13 16.35 -3.68 -4.02
C SER A 13 16.90 -3.05 -2.74
N LEU A 14 16.10 -2.99 -1.68
CA LEU A 14 16.53 -2.60 -0.34
C LEU A 14 17.02 -3.83 0.45
N CYS A 15 18.01 -4.54 -0.09
CA CYS A 15 18.75 -5.55 0.68
C CYS A 15 20.10 -4.97 1.09
N ASN A 16 20.27 -4.68 2.38
CA ASN A 16 21.52 -4.20 2.94
C ASN A 16 22.59 -5.32 2.90
N GLY A 17 23.54 -5.17 2.00
CA GLY A 17 24.79 -5.93 1.96
C GLY A 17 25.87 -5.12 1.24
N VAL A 18 26.80 -4.56 2.01
CA VAL A 18 28.11 -3.98 1.59
C VAL A 18 28.20 -3.27 0.22
N ALA A 19 27.90 -1.96 0.24
CA ALA A 19 28.36 -0.84 -0.60
C ALA A 19 28.76 -1.05 -2.09
N GLN A 20 27.86 -0.64 -2.98
CA GLN A 20 28.16 0.15 -4.18
C GLN A 20 26.87 0.91 -4.58
N ASN A 21 26.84 2.25 -4.37
CA ASN A 21 25.72 3.16 -4.68
C ASN A 21 24.31 2.65 -4.34
N GLN A 22 23.84 2.90 -3.11
CA GLN A 22 22.42 2.73 -2.79
C GLN A 22 21.57 3.51 -3.79
N ASP A 23 20.60 2.84 -4.41
CA ASP A 23 19.60 3.52 -5.22
C ASP A 23 18.90 4.59 -4.36
N PRO A 24 18.58 5.76 -4.93
CA PRO A 24 17.84 6.77 -4.20
C PRO A 24 16.51 6.18 -3.73
N THR A 25 16.07 6.57 -2.53
CA THR A 25 14.71 6.26 -2.09
C THR A 25 13.71 6.79 -3.11
N LEU A 26 12.51 6.21 -3.18
CA LEU A 26 11.49 6.69 -4.11
C LEU A 26 11.19 8.18 -3.90
N ASP A 27 11.17 8.65 -2.65
CA ASP A 27 10.96 10.07 -2.35
C ASP A 27 12.05 10.95 -2.98
N VAL A 28 13.31 10.52 -2.92
CA VAL A 28 14.42 11.20 -3.62
C VAL A 28 14.20 11.14 -5.12
N ALA A 29 13.84 9.97 -5.69
CA ALA A 29 13.57 9.84 -7.11
C ALA A 29 12.43 10.76 -7.60
N LEU A 30 11.47 11.09 -6.73
CA LEU A 30 10.30 11.94 -7.01
C LEU A 30 10.49 13.43 -6.66
N ASN A 31 11.66 13.88 -6.22
CA ASN A 31 11.86 15.30 -5.82
C ASN A 31 11.49 16.33 -6.91
N ASN A 32 11.59 15.96 -8.19
CA ASN A 32 11.26 16.84 -9.32
C ASN A 32 9.81 16.67 -9.82
N VAL A 33 9.02 15.82 -9.17
CA VAL A 33 7.64 15.51 -9.53
C VAL A 33 6.71 16.32 -8.63
N ASN A 34 5.63 16.88 -9.20
CA ASN A 34 4.62 17.56 -8.40
C ASN A 34 3.84 16.53 -7.55
N GLN A 35 4.18 16.43 -6.27
CA GLN A 35 3.54 15.51 -5.32
C GLN A 35 2.26 16.06 -4.68
N SER A 36 1.81 17.28 -5.01
CA SER A 36 0.53 17.80 -4.51
C SER A 36 -0.69 16.97 -4.94
N ALA A 37 -0.53 16.11 -5.96
CA ALA A 37 -1.54 15.15 -6.39
C ALA A 37 -1.64 13.90 -5.47
N VAL A 38 -0.72 13.71 -4.52
CA VAL A 38 -0.76 12.61 -3.53
C VAL A 38 -1.66 13.01 -2.36
N SER A 39 -2.98 12.94 -2.58
CA SER A 39 -3.97 13.42 -1.62
C SER A 39 -4.16 12.54 -0.40
N SER A 40 -3.83 11.24 -0.47
CA SER A 40 -3.98 10.34 0.68
C SER A 40 -2.73 10.24 1.55
N GLY A 41 -1.61 10.85 1.12
CA GLY A 41 -0.30 10.67 1.75
C GLY A 41 0.36 9.32 1.49
N ILE A 42 -0.25 8.45 0.66
CA ILE A 42 0.20 7.08 0.40
C ILE A 42 0.64 6.95 -1.06
N ILE A 43 1.91 6.57 -1.27
CA ILE A 43 2.42 6.17 -2.59
C ILE A 43 2.78 4.69 -2.50
N TYR A 44 2.05 3.82 -3.21
CA TYR A 44 2.15 2.37 -2.99
C TYR A 44 3.53 1.82 -3.38
N GLU A 45 4.21 2.41 -4.35
CA GLU A 45 5.55 2.04 -4.80
C GLU A 45 6.65 2.33 -3.75
N ARG A 46 6.35 2.99 -2.63
CA ARG A 46 7.28 3.10 -1.47
C ARG A 46 7.48 1.77 -0.75
N THR A 47 6.66 0.76 -1.03
CA THR A 47 6.77 -0.56 -0.42
C THR A 47 6.65 -1.67 -1.47
N MET A 48 7.07 -2.88 -1.11
CA MET A 48 6.87 -4.05 -1.95
C MET A 48 5.40 -4.47 -1.89
N GLN A 49 4.77 -4.60 -3.04
CA GLN A 49 3.31 -4.74 -3.20
C GLN A 49 2.87 -6.23 -3.20
N LEU A 50 3.19 -6.97 -2.12
CA LEU A 50 2.88 -8.41 -2.03
C LEU A 50 1.38 -8.70 -1.86
N ALA A 51 0.63 -7.81 -1.22
CA ALA A 51 -0.82 -7.91 -1.10
C ALA A 51 -1.51 -7.64 -2.45
N ASN A 52 -0.82 -7.01 -3.40
CA ASN A 52 -1.39 -6.66 -4.70
C ASN A 52 -2.72 -5.86 -4.55
N LEU A 53 -2.69 -4.78 -3.75
CA LEU A 53 -3.88 -3.97 -3.47
C LEU A 53 -4.41 -3.23 -4.71
N TYR A 54 -3.59 -3.10 -5.76
CA TYR A 54 -4.03 -2.56 -7.03
C TYR A 54 -4.98 -3.53 -7.75
N ASN A 55 -4.84 -4.85 -7.61
CA ASN A 55 -5.79 -5.83 -8.18
C ASN A 55 -6.89 -6.27 -7.21
N PHE A 56 -6.69 -6.11 -5.89
CA PHE A 56 -7.68 -6.54 -4.91
C PHE A 56 -9.03 -5.86 -5.13
N ASN A 57 -10.11 -6.65 -5.15
CA ASN A 57 -11.47 -6.26 -5.52
C ASN A 57 -11.67 -5.77 -6.97
N ARG A 58 -10.66 -5.89 -7.84
CA ARG A 58 -10.73 -5.49 -9.26
C ARG A 58 -10.54 -6.67 -10.22
N GLU A 59 -9.69 -7.62 -9.86
CA GLU A 59 -9.55 -8.87 -10.60
C GLU A 59 -10.60 -9.89 -10.17
N GLU A 60 -11.14 -10.63 -11.15
CA GLU A 60 -12.11 -11.68 -10.91
C GLU A 60 -11.52 -12.75 -9.97
N GLY A 61 -12.25 -13.05 -8.89
CA GLY A 61 -11.82 -14.02 -7.89
C GLY A 61 -10.75 -13.53 -6.90
N PHE A 62 -10.29 -12.27 -7.01
CA PHE A 62 -9.30 -11.69 -6.09
C PHE A 62 -9.90 -10.63 -5.17
N ASN A 63 -10.79 -11.09 -4.27
CA ASN A 63 -11.60 -10.24 -3.40
C ASN A 63 -11.83 -10.85 -2.00
N VAL A 64 -11.03 -11.85 -1.61
CA VAL A 64 -11.13 -12.53 -0.31
C VAL A 64 -9.92 -12.18 0.54
N ALA A 65 -10.17 -11.56 1.69
CA ALA A 65 -9.16 -11.28 2.69
C ALA A 65 -9.29 -12.21 3.90
N ASN A 66 -8.15 -12.75 4.32
CA ASN A 66 -8.01 -13.46 5.59
C ASN A 66 -7.02 -12.70 6.49
N TYR A 67 -6.82 -13.20 7.71
CA TYR A 67 -5.91 -12.57 8.67
C TYR A 67 -4.50 -12.30 8.11
N LYS A 68 -3.92 -13.26 7.37
CA LYS A 68 -2.57 -13.11 6.79
C LYS A 68 -2.58 -12.02 5.71
N TYR A 69 -3.56 -12.04 4.82
CA TYR A 69 -3.71 -11.04 3.77
C TYR A 69 -3.89 -9.64 4.37
N PHE A 70 -4.72 -9.52 5.40
CA PHE A 70 -4.96 -8.25 6.09
C PHE A 70 -3.68 -7.68 6.71
N LYS A 71 -2.88 -8.50 7.41
CA LYS A 71 -1.58 -8.05 7.96
C LYS A 71 -0.64 -7.57 6.86
N GLN A 72 -0.59 -8.27 5.73
CA GLN A 72 0.25 -7.87 4.60
C GLN A 72 -0.22 -6.52 4.03
N ALA A 73 -1.52 -6.36 3.78
CA ALA A 73 -2.10 -5.12 3.30
C ALA A 73 -1.85 -3.94 4.27
N LEU A 74 -2.01 -4.17 5.58
CA LEU A 74 -1.75 -3.17 6.61
C LEU A 74 -0.27 -2.76 6.64
N LEU A 75 0.65 -3.73 6.63
CA LEU A 75 2.09 -3.47 6.60
C LEU A 75 2.48 -2.62 5.40
N GLU A 76 1.92 -2.93 4.23
CA GLU A 76 2.18 -2.19 3.01
C GLU A 76 1.62 -0.76 3.08
N MET A 77 0.38 -0.56 3.53
CA MET A 77 -0.17 0.79 3.69
C MET A 77 0.58 1.60 4.75
N HIS A 78 0.99 0.98 5.86
CA HIS A 78 1.87 1.59 6.86
C HIS A 78 3.17 2.08 6.21
N ASN A 79 3.89 1.21 5.50
CA ASN A 79 5.15 1.59 4.85
C ASN A 79 4.95 2.61 3.72
N ALA A 80 3.92 2.43 2.89
CA ALA A 80 3.60 3.31 1.77
C ALA A 80 3.19 4.73 2.20
N SER A 81 2.68 4.86 3.43
CA SER A 81 2.43 6.17 4.08
C SER A 81 3.68 6.81 4.72
N ASN A 82 4.88 6.27 4.46
CA ASN A 82 6.10 6.60 5.21
C ASN A 82 5.92 6.40 6.73
N LYS A 83 5.15 5.38 7.11
CA LYS A 83 4.87 4.97 8.50
C LYS A 83 4.04 5.98 9.30
N ASN A 84 3.34 6.90 8.63
CA ASN A 84 2.60 7.98 9.28
C ASN A 84 1.10 7.68 9.51
N LEU A 85 0.47 6.86 8.65
CA LEU A 85 -1.01 6.80 8.58
C LEU A 85 -1.67 5.56 9.19
N PHE A 86 -0.93 4.53 9.57
CA PHE A 86 -1.50 3.30 10.14
C PHE A 86 -0.63 2.77 11.27
N VAL A 87 -1.22 1.98 12.16
CA VAL A 87 -0.43 1.23 13.16
C VAL A 87 0.46 0.20 12.46
N ASN A 88 1.61 -0.11 13.08
CA ASN A 88 2.45 -1.21 12.63
C ASN A 88 1.92 -2.57 13.13
N LEU A 89 2.55 -3.67 12.68
CA LEU A 89 2.09 -5.02 13.03
C LEU A 89 2.28 -5.36 14.52
N ASP A 90 3.30 -4.83 15.18
CA ASP A 90 3.53 -5.08 16.61
C ASP A 90 2.44 -4.41 17.46
N GLN A 91 2.04 -3.19 17.08
CA GLN A 91 0.92 -2.48 17.70
C GLN A 91 -0.40 -3.23 17.47
N LEU A 92 -0.64 -3.73 16.25
CA LEU A 92 -1.81 -4.57 15.97
C LEU A 92 -1.80 -5.83 16.83
N ASP A 93 -0.69 -6.57 16.84
CA ASP A 93 -0.58 -7.83 17.59
C ASP A 93 -0.79 -7.57 19.09
N GLY A 94 -0.20 -6.52 19.65
CA GLY A 94 -0.41 -6.11 21.04
C GLY A 94 -1.86 -5.70 21.37
N GLN A 95 -2.60 -5.13 20.41
CA GLN A 95 -4.04 -4.87 20.57
C GLN A 95 -4.85 -6.16 20.55
N LEU A 96 -4.51 -7.09 19.65
CA LEU A 96 -5.22 -8.37 19.53
C LEU A 96 -5.01 -9.29 20.74
N GLU A 97 -3.83 -9.23 21.37
CA GLU A 97 -3.52 -9.98 22.61
C GLU A 97 -4.37 -9.54 23.81
N GLN A 98 -4.87 -8.29 23.81
CA GLN A 98 -5.71 -7.76 24.89
C GLN A 98 -7.19 -8.13 24.75
N GLU A 99 -7.61 -8.65 23.59
CA GLU A 99 -9.02 -8.97 23.33
C GLU A 99 -9.41 -10.30 24.00
N ALA A 100 -10.61 -10.32 24.59
CA ALA A 100 -11.14 -11.52 25.24
C ALA A 100 -11.23 -12.71 24.26
N GLN A 101 -11.08 -13.94 24.77
CA GLN A 101 -11.00 -15.15 23.92
C GLN A 101 -12.21 -15.31 23.00
N ASN A 102 -13.42 -14.98 23.48
CA ASN A 102 -14.68 -15.05 22.75
C ASN A 102 -14.94 -13.86 21.80
N ILE A 103 -14.06 -12.85 21.74
CA ILE A 103 -14.17 -11.71 20.83
C ILE A 103 -13.33 -11.96 19.57
N VAL A 104 -13.92 -11.82 18.39
CA VAL A 104 -13.23 -11.78 17.09
C VAL A 104 -13.23 -10.36 16.57
N PRO A 105 -12.08 -9.68 16.63
CA PRO A 105 -11.96 -8.40 15.96
C PRO A 105 -12.08 -8.56 14.44
N ILE A 106 -12.81 -7.65 13.81
CA ILE A 106 -12.89 -7.49 12.36
C ILE A 106 -12.08 -6.26 11.99
N GLY A 107 -10.96 -6.48 11.30
CA GLY A 107 -10.14 -5.40 10.78
C GLY A 107 -10.75 -4.80 9.52
N ILE A 108 -10.73 -3.48 9.43
CA ILE A 108 -11.16 -2.74 8.24
C ILE A 108 -10.04 -1.81 7.81
N LEU A 109 -9.49 -2.04 6.63
CA LEU A 109 -8.59 -1.13 5.92
C LEU A 109 -9.36 -0.57 4.72
N ASN A 110 -9.72 0.71 4.79
CA ASN A 110 -10.52 1.37 3.76
C ASN A 110 -9.87 2.71 3.41
N THR A 111 -9.10 2.77 2.32
CA THR A 111 -8.24 3.92 2.05
C THR A 111 -7.97 4.12 0.56
N ASP A 112 -7.76 5.39 0.19
CA ASP A 112 -7.20 5.77 -1.10
C ASP A 112 -5.68 5.68 -1.07
N PHE A 113 -5.07 5.30 -2.19
CA PHE A 113 -3.62 5.34 -2.38
C PHE A 113 -3.29 5.77 -3.80
N GLN A 114 -2.12 6.40 -3.95
CA GLN A 114 -1.60 6.80 -5.24
C GLN A 114 -0.59 5.77 -5.77
N LEU A 115 -0.63 5.60 -7.09
CA LEU A 115 0.32 4.84 -7.88
C LEU A 115 1.06 5.76 -8.84
N LEU A 116 2.30 5.42 -9.14
CA LEU A 116 3.07 6.15 -10.14
C LEU A 116 2.42 6.02 -11.51
N ASN A 117 2.20 7.16 -12.18
CA ASN A 117 1.85 7.18 -13.59
C ASN A 117 3.07 6.94 -14.48
N TYR A 118 3.79 5.86 -14.21
CA TYR A 118 4.93 5.42 -15.00
C TYR A 118 4.54 4.17 -15.81
N ASN A 119 4.87 4.18 -17.09
CA ASN A 119 4.62 3.05 -17.98
C ASN A 119 5.95 2.54 -18.51
N MET A 120 6.39 1.38 -18.02
CA MET A 120 7.69 0.81 -18.37
C MET A 120 7.78 0.31 -19.81
N ASP A 121 6.66 -0.09 -20.42
CA ASP A 121 6.63 -0.60 -21.80
C ASP A 121 6.67 0.54 -22.82
N ASN A 122 6.06 1.67 -22.46
CA ASN A 122 6.03 2.88 -23.26
C ASN A 122 5.77 4.10 -22.37
N GLU A 123 6.84 4.78 -21.96
CA GLU A 123 6.78 5.92 -21.05
C GLU A 123 5.89 7.06 -21.57
N THR A 124 5.75 7.19 -22.91
CA THR A 124 4.87 8.20 -23.52
C THR A 124 3.38 7.95 -23.32
N LEU A 125 2.99 6.79 -22.76
CA LEU A 125 1.61 6.48 -22.35
C LEU A 125 1.36 6.79 -20.87
N GLY A 126 2.41 7.06 -20.08
CA GLY A 126 2.31 7.47 -18.68
C GLY A 126 2.21 8.98 -18.50
N GLY A 127 2.44 9.43 -17.27
CA GLY A 127 2.63 10.81 -16.85
C GLY A 127 4.02 11.09 -16.27
N LEU A 128 4.87 10.07 -16.17
CA LEU A 128 6.24 10.15 -15.69
C LEU A 128 7.21 9.56 -16.72
N LEU A 129 8.40 10.15 -16.80
CA LEU A 129 9.60 9.59 -17.43
C LEU A 129 10.60 9.23 -16.34
N TYR A 130 11.38 8.17 -16.54
CA TYR A 130 12.46 7.79 -15.63
C TYR A 130 13.81 7.97 -16.34
N ASN A 131 14.72 8.71 -15.71
CA ASN A 131 16.08 8.89 -16.22
C ASN A 131 17.03 7.96 -15.45
N GLU A 132 17.51 6.92 -16.12
CA GLU A 132 18.42 5.90 -15.55
C GLU A 132 19.75 6.49 -15.06
N ASP A 133 20.29 7.50 -15.75
CA ASP A 133 21.58 8.12 -15.40
C ASP A 133 21.51 8.90 -14.07
N THR A 134 20.42 9.62 -13.86
CA THR A 134 20.18 10.45 -12.67
C THR A 134 19.38 9.73 -11.60
N LYS A 135 18.76 8.59 -11.95
CA LYS A 135 17.81 7.82 -11.13
C LYS A 135 16.64 8.68 -10.62
N ARG A 136 16.14 9.57 -11.46
CA ARG A 136 15.05 10.51 -11.12
C ARG A 136 13.87 10.37 -12.06
N PHE A 137 12.69 10.58 -11.51
CA PHE A 137 11.47 10.80 -12.29
C PHE A 137 11.35 12.27 -12.69
N SER A 138 10.78 12.48 -13.87
CA SER A 138 10.30 13.79 -14.31
C SER A 138 8.85 13.66 -14.80
N GLN A 139 8.07 14.72 -14.62
CA GLN A 139 6.68 14.73 -15.04
C GLN A 139 6.57 15.11 -16.52
N ILE A 140 5.74 14.37 -17.26
CA ILE A 140 5.35 14.74 -18.62
C ILE A 140 4.35 15.90 -18.53
N ASN A 141 4.65 17.01 -19.20
CA ASN A 141 3.83 18.21 -19.14
C ASN A 141 2.37 17.92 -19.54
N GLY A 142 1.42 18.46 -18.77
CA GLY A 142 -0.01 18.27 -18.98
C GLY A 142 -0.57 16.90 -18.60
N ARG A 143 0.24 16.00 -18.00
CA ARG A 143 -0.20 14.67 -17.56
C ARG A 143 -0.08 14.49 -16.05
N PRO A 144 -1.04 13.80 -15.41
CA PRO A 144 -0.97 13.57 -13.97
C PRO A 144 0.18 12.61 -13.64
N PRO A 145 1.02 12.91 -12.63
CA PRO A 145 2.15 12.06 -12.26
C PRO A 145 1.72 10.82 -11.45
N PHE A 146 0.51 10.82 -10.92
CA PHE A 146 -0.05 9.71 -10.15
C PHE A 146 -1.49 9.42 -10.58
N TYR A 147 -1.95 8.20 -10.34
CA TYR A 147 -3.37 7.85 -10.36
C TYR A 147 -3.81 7.30 -9.01
N THR A 148 -5.04 7.64 -8.61
CA THR A 148 -5.62 7.23 -7.33
C THR A 148 -6.40 5.94 -7.49
N LEU A 149 -6.18 5.01 -6.58
CA LEU A 149 -7.00 3.82 -6.39
C LEU A 149 -7.54 3.78 -4.96
N HIS A 150 -8.70 3.16 -4.78
CA HIS A 150 -9.31 2.92 -3.48
C HIS A 150 -9.30 1.43 -3.14
N THR A 151 -8.95 1.02 -1.92
CA THR A 151 -9.10 -0.38 -1.51
C THR A 151 -9.86 -0.50 -0.19
N THR A 152 -10.62 -1.58 -0.09
CA THR A 152 -11.36 -1.98 1.10
C THR A 152 -11.01 -3.43 1.40
N VAL A 153 -10.21 -3.66 2.45
CA VAL A 153 -9.81 -4.99 2.93
C VAL A 153 -10.46 -5.21 4.28
N ILE A 154 -11.26 -6.28 4.39
CA ILE A 154 -11.99 -6.63 5.61
C ILE A 154 -11.69 -8.08 5.95
N ALA A 155 -11.23 -8.35 7.17
CA ALA A 155 -10.94 -9.72 7.59
C ALA A 155 -11.14 -9.91 9.11
N PRO A 156 -11.55 -11.11 9.55
CA PRO A 156 -11.42 -11.50 10.94
C PRO A 156 -9.93 -11.56 11.34
N LEU A 157 -9.60 -11.02 12.50
CA LEU A 157 -8.23 -10.90 13.00
C LEU A 157 -7.85 -11.96 14.04
N LYS A 158 -8.72 -12.97 14.23
CA LYS A 158 -8.38 -14.21 14.93
C LYS A 158 -8.36 -15.39 13.98
N LYS A 159 -7.34 -16.23 14.11
CA LYS A 159 -7.21 -17.46 13.33
C LYS A 159 -8.17 -18.56 13.80
N VAL A 160 -8.40 -18.65 15.11
CA VAL A 160 -9.20 -19.71 15.75
C VAL A 160 -9.95 -19.12 16.94
N VAL A 161 -11.18 -19.59 17.16
CA VAL A 161 -12.01 -19.30 18.32
C VAL A 161 -12.68 -20.60 18.73
N ASN A 162 -12.56 -20.97 20.00
CA ASN A 162 -13.04 -22.26 20.52
C ASN A 162 -14.06 -22.07 21.66
N GLU A 163 -14.90 -21.03 21.55
CA GLU A 163 -15.92 -20.69 22.54
C GLU A 163 -17.33 -20.98 22.02
N ILE A 164 -18.26 -21.24 22.94
CA ILE A 164 -19.67 -21.57 22.62
C ILE A 164 -20.40 -20.34 22.05
N GLU A 165 -20.06 -19.14 22.55
CA GLU A 165 -20.60 -17.87 22.09
C GLU A 165 -19.44 -17.01 21.55
N ILE A 166 -19.60 -16.48 20.33
CA ILE A 166 -18.57 -15.70 19.64
C ILE A 166 -19.13 -14.32 19.30
N ASN A 167 -18.44 -13.27 19.74
CA ASN A 167 -18.81 -11.88 19.50
C ASN A 167 -17.86 -11.25 18.46
N TYR A 168 -18.42 -10.61 17.44
CA TYR A 168 -17.63 -9.87 16.45
C TYR A 168 -17.56 -8.39 16.83
N LYS A 169 -16.34 -7.85 16.85
CA LYS A 169 -16.08 -6.45 17.19
C LYS A 169 -15.44 -5.74 15.99
N MET A 170 -16.09 -4.71 15.48
CA MET A 170 -15.51 -3.91 14.40
C MET A 170 -14.33 -3.09 14.94
N GLN A 171 -13.15 -3.26 14.34
CA GLN A 171 -11.97 -2.46 14.60
C GLN A 171 -11.62 -1.70 13.31
N PRO A 172 -11.96 -0.40 13.20
CA PRO A 172 -11.37 0.42 12.15
C PRO A 172 -9.85 0.45 12.41
N VAL A 173 -9.04 0.12 11.40
CA VAL A 173 -7.60 0.36 11.52
C VAL A 173 -7.43 1.85 11.71
N LEU A 174 -6.99 2.24 12.90
CA LEU A 174 -6.87 3.61 13.34
C LEU A 174 -5.95 4.35 12.37
N SER A 175 -6.58 5.15 11.50
CA SER A 175 -5.88 6.14 10.71
C SER A 175 -5.43 7.23 11.68
N ASN A 176 -4.14 7.58 11.69
CA ASN A 176 -3.65 8.75 12.44
C ASN A 176 -4.14 10.09 11.83
N TYR A 177 -5.13 10.07 10.93
CA TYR A 177 -5.78 11.29 10.46
C TYR A 177 -6.47 12.01 11.62
N VAL A 178 -5.73 12.92 12.24
CA VAL A 178 -6.31 14.14 12.79
C VAL A 178 -6.72 14.96 11.57
N ASN A 179 -8.02 15.15 11.37
CA ASN A 179 -8.53 16.09 10.37
C ASN A 179 -7.85 17.46 10.62
N PRO A 180 -7.29 18.14 9.61
CA PRO A 180 -6.92 19.54 9.76
C PRO A 180 -8.13 20.42 10.09
#